data_AF-A0AAJ0HF16-F1
#
_entry.id   AF-A0AAJ0HF16-F1
#
_cell.length_a   1.000
_cell.length_b   1.000
_cell.length_c   1.000
_cell.angle_alpha   90.00
_cell.angle_beta   90.00
_cell.angle_gamma   90.00
#
_symmetry.space_group_name_H-M   'P 1'
#
loop_
_entity.id
_entity.type
_entity.pdbx_description
1 polymer ?
#
loop_
_entity_poly.entity_id
_entity_poly.type
_entity_poly.pdbx_seq_one_letter_code
_entity_poly.pdbx_strand_id
1 'polypeptide(L)'
;MLWVSADPGCGKSGLARHLIDSVLRTTESRTVCYFFFKDGFEEQKHMIDALRCILHQLFTLKPALLFEAILRQFEVGGETSTSSFYELWRILTQAAEDRNAGEIICLLDAIDECGDRGSQLTKELCKLYGDGKHCTEFEAEISPHKSALRRD
;
A
#
# COMPACT_ATOMS: atom_id res chain seq x y z
N MET A 1 4.60 9.06 -3.38
CA MET A 1 3.86 8.53 -2.22
C MET A 1 2.94 9.62 -1.68
N LEU A 2 1.71 9.30 -1.30
CA LEU A 2 0.80 10.21 -0.58
C LEU A 2 0.53 9.57 0.78
N TRP A 3 0.81 10.31 1.86
CA TRP A 3 0.54 9.89 3.24
C TRP A 3 -0.52 10.81 3.82
N VAL A 4 -1.56 10.27 4.43
CA VAL A 4 -2.63 11.08 5.03
C VAL A 4 -2.82 10.64 6.47
N SER A 5 -2.57 11.54 7.41
CA SER A 5 -2.83 11.39 8.83
C SER A 5 -4.01 12.28 9.25
N ALA A 6 -4.81 11.81 10.19
CA ALA A 6 -5.86 12.59 10.85
C ALA A 6 -6.23 11.90 12.17
N ASP A 7 -6.99 12.57 13.02
CA ASP A 7 -7.45 11.96 14.27
C ASP A 7 -8.45 10.80 14.05
N PRO A 8 -8.55 9.85 15.00
CA PRO A 8 -9.59 8.84 14.98
C PRO A 8 -10.99 9.47 14.86
N GLY A 9 -11.85 8.90 14.00
CA GLY A 9 -13.21 9.43 13.78
C GLY A 9 -13.34 10.54 12.73
N CYS A 10 -12.24 11.04 12.14
CA CYS A 10 -12.29 12.05 11.07
C CYS A 10 -12.73 11.53 9.68
N GLY A 11 -13.19 10.28 9.58
CA GLY A 11 -13.72 9.71 8.35
C GLY A 11 -12.69 9.28 7.30
N LYS A 12 -11.40 9.14 7.66
CA LYS A 12 -10.32 8.70 6.76
C LYS A 12 -10.64 7.41 6.01
N SER A 13 -11.04 6.36 6.73
CA SER A 13 -11.42 5.07 6.13
C SER A 13 -12.64 5.20 5.19
N GLY A 14 -13.56 6.12 5.52
CA GLY A 14 -14.70 6.46 4.65
C GLY A 14 -14.26 7.14 3.36
N LEU A 15 -13.31 8.08 3.44
CA LEU A 15 -12.70 8.73 2.28
C LEU A 15 -11.90 7.73 1.43
N ALA A 16 -11.10 6.88 2.05
CA ALA A 16 -10.34 5.82 1.40
C ALA A 16 -11.26 4.89 0.60
N ARG A 17 -12.38 4.48 1.19
CA ARG A 17 -13.40 3.68 0.51
C ARG A 17 -14.04 4.44 -0.65
N HIS A 18 -14.40 5.71 -0.46
CA HIS A 18 -14.96 6.53 -1.53
C HIS A 18 -13.99 6.69 -2.70
N LEU A 19 -12.69 6.87 -2.43
CA LEU A 19 -11.65 6.94 -3.45
C LEU A 19 -11.63 5.67 -4.30
N ILE A 20 -11.67 4.49 -3.68
CA ILE A 20 -11.72 3.21 -4.40
C ILE A 20 -13.01 3.10 -5.23
N ASP A 21 -14.17 3.36 -4.62
CA ASP A 21 -15.47 3.10 -5.26
C ASP A 21 -15.77 4.09 -6.39
N SER A 22 -15.31 5.34 -6.27
CA SER A 22 -15.78 6.44 -7.12
C SER A 22 -14.70 7.08 -7.99
N VAL A 23 -13.43 7.06 -7.58
CA VAL A 23 -12.36 7.85 -8.21
C VAL A 23 -11.28 6.97 -8.86
N LEU A 24 -10.76 6.02 -8.10
CA LEU A 24 -9.65 5.14 -8.48
C LEU A 24 -10.19 3.83 -9.03
N ARG A 25 -10.81 3.90 -10.21
CA ARG A 25 -11.29 2.71 -10.91
C ARG A 25 -10.13 1.95 -11.54
N THR A 26 -10.14 0.63 -11.40
CA THR A 26 -9.27 -0.27 -12.17
C THR A 26 -9.58 -0.13 -13.66
N THR A 27 -8.53 -0.05 -14.48
CA THR A 27 -8.60 0.01 -15.93
C THR A 27 -7.55 -0.93 -16.52
N GLU A 28 -7.54 -1.13 -17.84
CA GLU A 28 -6.50 -1.94 -18.52
C GLU A 28 -5.07 -1.50 -18.15
N SER A 29 -4.86 -0.18 -18.04
CA SER A 29 -3.55 0.40 -17.75
C SER A 29 -3.32 0.71 -16.26
N ARG A 30 -4.32 0.49 -15.38
CA ARG A 30 -4.23 0.81 -13.94
C ARG A 30 -4.85 -0.28 -13.08
N THR A 31 -4.07 -0.82 -12.15
CA THR A 31 -4.55 -1.71 -11.10
C THR A 31 -4.63 -0.97 -9.78
N VAL A 32 -5.77 -1.07 -9.09
CA VAL A 32 -5.94 -0.53 -7.74
C VAL A 32 -6.06 -1.69 -6.76
N CYS A 33 -5.13 -1.75 -5.81
CA CYS A 33 -5.11 -2.74 -4.73
C CYS A 33 -5.30 -2.02 -3.40
N TYR A 34 -5.99 -2.64 -2.45
CA TYR A 34 -6.21 -2.00 -1.14
C TYR A 34 -6.16 -2.99 0.02
N PHE A 35 -5.79 -2.47 1.20
CA PHE A 35 -5.89 -3.20 2.46
C PHE A 35 -6.24 -2.24 3.59
N PHE A 36 -7.20 -2.64 4.42
CA PHE A 36 -7.63 -1.88 5.59
C PHE A 36 -7.14 -2.62 6.83
N PHE A 37 -6.17 -2.04 7.54
CA PHE A 37 -5.75 -2.58 8.82
C PHE A 37 -6.89 -2.46 9.84
N LYS A 38 -6.91 -3.43 10.75
CA LYS A 38 -7.84 -3.46 11.88
C LYS A 38 -7.09 -4.00 13.09
N ASP A 39 -7.23 -3.32 14.20
CA ASP A 39 -6.66 -3.75 15.48
C ASP A 39 -7.20 -5.13 15.93
N GLY A 40 -6.33 -5.95 16.55
CA GLY A 40 -6.77 -7.17 17.25
C GLY A 40 -5.90 -8.44 17.21
N PHE A 41 -4.73 -8.49 16.55
CA PHE A 41 -3.88 -9.71 16.50
C PHE A 41 -2.39 -9.40 16.23
N GLU A 42 -1.52 -10.41 16.42
CA GLU A 42 -0.06 -10.40 16.18
C GLU A 42 0.36 -9.51 14.99
N GLU A 43 0.95 -8.35 15.29
CA GLU A 43 1.38 -7.27 14.36
C GLU A 43 2.10 -7.77 13.11
N GLN A 44 2.89 -8.84 13.28
CA GLN A 44 3.63 -9.46 12.21
C GLN A 44 2.72 -10.04 11.12
N LYS A 45 1.61 -10.66 11.52
CA LYS A 45 0.66 -11.27 10.60
C LYS A 45 -0.02 -10.19 9.77
N HIS A 46 -0.43 -9.08 10.38
CA HIS A 46 -1.09 -7.97 9.67
C HIS A 46 -0.31 -7.44 8.47
N MET A 47 0.99 -7.17 8.61
CA MET A 47 1.79 -6.64 7.49
C MET A 47 1.97 -7.69 6.37
N ILE A 48 2.23 -8.95 6.75
CA ILE A 48 2.37 -10.03 5.78
C ILE A 48 1.05 -10.27 5.05
N ASP A 49 -0.06 -10.21 5.79
CA ASP A 49 -1.41 -10.40 5.25
C ASP A 49 -1.81 -9.23 4.34
N ALA A 50 -1.38 -8.00 4.66
CA ALA A 50 -1.52 -6.85 3.77
C ALA A 50 -0.79 -7.07 2.44
N LEU A 51 0.51 -7.43 2.47
CA LEU A 51 1.26 -7.71 1.25
C LEU A 51 0.67 -8.88 0.45
N ARG A 52 0.26 -9.96 1.13
CA ARG A 52 -0.44 -11.09 0.49
C ARG A 52 -1.74 -10.65 -0.18
N CYS A 53 -2.53 -9.82 0.50
CA CYS A 53 -3.78 -9.30 -0.04
C CYS A 53 -3.55 -8.42 -1.26
N ILE A 54 -2.55 -7.54 -1.23
CA ILE A 54 -2.18 -6.68 -2.35
C ILE A 54 -1.70 -7.52 -3.54
N LEU A 55 -0.81 -8.50 -3.32
CA LEU A 55 -0.33 -9.41 -4.36
C LEU A 55 -1.46 -10.25 -4.94
N HIS A 56 -2.35 -10.76 -4.10
CA HIS A 56 -3.52 -11.51 -4.54
C HIS A 56 -4.41 -10.67 -5.46
N GLN A 57 -4.74 -9.44 -5.07
CA GLN A 57 -5.52 -8.52 -5.90
C GLN A 57 -4.81 -8.21 -7.23
N LEU A 58 -3.50 -7.91 -7.17
CA LEU A 58 -2.70 -7.61 -8.34
C LEU A 58 -2.70 -8.77 -9.34
N PHE A 59 -2.44 -10.00 -8.89
CA PHE A 59 -2.37 -11.16 -9.74
C PHE A 59 -3.73 -11.69 -10.19
N THR A 60 -4.79 -11.42 -9.43
CA THR A 60 -6.16 -11.70 -9.88
C THR A 60 -6.53 -10.81 -11.07
N LEU A 61 -6.12 -9.53 -11.03
CA LEU A 61 -6.41 -8.57 -12.08
C LEU A 61 -5.42 -8.66 -13.25
N LYS A 62 -4.16 -9.01 -12.98
CA LYS A 62 -3.10 -9.17 -13.98
C LYS A 62 -2.35 -10.50 -13.81
N PRO A 63 -2.97 -11.63 -14.24
CA PRO A 63 -2.37 -12.96 -14.07
C PRO A 63 -1.01 -13.13 -14.77
N ALA A 64 -0.76 -12.39 -15.85
CA ALA A 64 0.52 -12.41 -16.56
C ALA A 64 1.70 -12.00 -15.66
N LEU A 65 1.49 -11.10 -14.70
CA LEU A 65 2.54 -10.68 -13.77
C LEU A 65 2.97 -11.79 -12.81
N LEU A 66 2.05 -12.70 -12.46
CA LEU A 66 2.37 -13.84 -11.61
C LEU A 66 3.30 -14.81 -12.34
N PHE A 67 3.03 -15.07 -13.63
CA PHE A 67 3.86 -15.95 -14.44
C PHE A 67 5.29 -15.40 -14.56
N GLU A 68 5.44 -14.11 -14.88
CA GLU A 68 6.74 -13.44 -14.94
C GLU A 68 7.48 -13.45 -13.59
N ALA A 69 6.76 -13.19 -12.49
CA ALA A 69 7.35 -13.25 -11.15
C ALA A 69 7.88 -14.64 -10.82
N ILE A 70 7.12 -15.69 -11.15
CA ILE A 70 7.53 -17.09 -10.94
C ILE A 70 8.77 -17.42 -11.78
N LEU A 71 8.79 -17.07 -13.07
CA LEU A 71 9.95 -17.30 -13.95
C LEU A 71 11.23 -16.67 -13.38
N ARG A 72 11.16 -15.41 -12.95
CA ARG A 72 12.30 -14.71 -12.34
C ARG A 72 12.79 -15.38 -11.06
N GLN A 73 11.92 -16.04 -10.28
CA GLN A 73 12.37 -16.80 -9.10
C GLN A 73 13.15 -18.05 -9.47
N PHE A 74 12.77 -18.74 -10.55
CA PHE A 74 13.48 -19.95 -11.00
C PHE A 74 14.87 -19.63 -11.56
N GLU A 75 15.05 -18.46 -12.20
CA GLU A 75 16.34 -18.04 -12.76
C GLU A 75 17.37 -17.65 -11.69
N VAL A 76 16.93 -17.17 -10.53
CA VAL A 76 17.82 -16.58 -9.52
C VAL A 76 18.56 -17.61 -8.66
N GLY A 77 18.22 -18.91 -8.75
CA GLY A 77 18.92 -19.96 -8.00
C GLY A 77 18.64 -19.87 -6.50
N GLY A 78 17.84 -20.81 -5.99
CA GLY A 78 17.25 -20.73 -4.66
C GLY A 78 18.26 -20.78 -3.52
N GLU A 79 18.49 -19.64 -2.87
CA GLU A 79 18.81 -19.54 -1.45
C GLU A 79 18.22 -18.24 -0.90
N THR A 80 17.09 -18.31 -0.18
CA THR A 80 16.60 -17.13 0.56
C THR A 80 16.15 -17.52 1.96
N SER A 81 17.11 -17.56 2.89
CA SER A 81 16.84 -17.42 4.32
C SER A 81 16.47 -15.96 4.63
N THR A 82 15.41 -15.45 3.99
CA THR A 82 14.90 -14.09 4.18
C THR A 82 13.53 -14.17 4.83
N SER A 83 13.19 -13.20 5.68
CA SER A 83 11.87 -13.21 6.32
C SER A 83 10.75 -13.15 5.27
N SER A 84 9.60 -13.76 5.58
CA SER A 84 8.43 -13.81 4.70
C SER A 84 7.95 -12.43 4.22
N PHE A 85 8.25 -11.35 4.98
CA PHE A 85 8.01 -9.98 4.54
C PHE A 85 8.86 -9.59 3.33
N TYR A 86 10.19 -9.77 3.38
CA TYR A 86 11.07 -9.32 2.32
C TYR A 86 10.85 -10.10 1.02
N GLU A 87 10.46 -11.37 1.12
CA GLU A 87 10.09 -12.17 -0.05
C GLU A 87 8.85 -11.61 -0.74
N LEU A 88 7.79 -11.31 0.02
CA LEU A 88 6.56 -10.73 -0.53
C LEU A 88 6.80 -9.31 -1.09
N TRP A 89 7.59 -8.50 -0.37
CA TRP A 89 7.98 -7.17 -0.83
C TRP A 89 8.74 -7.25 -2.16
N ARG A 90 9.72 -8.15 -2.28
CA ARG A 90 10.48 -8.38 -3.52
C ARG A 90 9.57 -8.80 -4.67
N ILE A 91 8.62 -9.70 -4.43
CA ILE A 91 7.66 -10.12 -5.46
C ILE A 91 6.83 -8.92 -5.92
N LEU A 92 6.36 -8.09 -4.99
CA LEU A 92 5.56 -6.90 -5.31
C LEU A 92 6.37 -5.89 -6.15
N THR A 93 7.62 -5.60 -5.77
CA THR A 93 8.47 -4.67 -6.51
C THR A 93 8.83 -5.21 -7.90
N GLN A 94 9.17 -6.50 -8.01
CA GLN A 94 9.43 -7.13 -9.31
C GLN A 94 8.20 -7.14 -10.22
N ALA A 95 7.00 -7.35 -9.67
CA ALA A 95 5.76 -7.27 -10.44
C ALA A 95 5.47 -5.83 -10.89
N ALA A 96 5.80 -4.83 -10.08
CA ALA A 96 5.63 -3.41 -10.41
C ALA A 96 6.62 -2.89 -11.46
N GLU A 97 7.81 -3.48 -11.55
CA GLU A 97 8.83 -3.17 -12.56
C GLU A 97 8.52 -3.80 -13.94
N ASP A 98 7.57 -4.72 -14.01
CA ASP A 98 7.19 -5.36 -15.26
C ASP A 98 6.56 -4.36 -16.23
N ARG A 99 6.95 -4.42 -17.50
CA ARG A 99 6.45 -3.49 -18.53
C ARG A 99 4.94 -3.60 -18.74
N ASN A 100 4.35 -4.76 -18.42
CA ASN A 100 2.92 -5.01 -18.55
C ASN A 100 2.13 -4.63 -17.27
N ALA A 101 2.81 -4.22 -16.20
CA ALA A 101 2.19 -3.86 -14.93
C ALA A 101 1.27 -2.65 -15.04
N GLY A 102 1.59 -1.71 -15.95
CA GLY A 102 0.92 -0.42 -15.99
C GLY A 102 1.07 0.34 -14.68
N GLU A 103 0.11 1.20 -14.36
CA GLU A 103 0.07 1.90 -13.09
C GLU A 103 -0.48 0.98 -11.99
N ILE A 104 0.25 0.83 -10.89
CA ILE A 104 -0.24 0.12 -9.70
C ILE A 104 -0.44 1.16 -8.59
N ILE A 105 -1.67 1.25 -8.08
CA ILE A 105 -2.01 2.09 -6.94
C ILE A 105 -2.35 1.18 -5.75
N CYS A 106 -1.56 1.29 -4.69
CA CYS A 106 -1.82 0.59 -3.43
C CYS A 106 -2.41 1.57 -2.41
N LEU A 107 -3.61 1.29 -1.91
CA LEU A 107 -4.25 2.07 -0.85
C LEU A 107 -4.23 1.29 0.47
N LEU A 108 -3.48 1.79 1.44
CA LEU A 108 -3.33 1.19 2.76
C LEU A 108 -3.89 2.16 3.80
N ASP A 109 -4.91 1.75 4.54
CA ASP A 109 -5.57 2.57 5.56
C ASP A 109 -5.31 2.01 6.96
N ALA A 110 -5.15 2.88 7.95
CA ALA A 110 -4.81 2.55 9.34
C ALA A 110 -3.46 1.81 9.50
N ILE A 111 -2.46 2.17 8.70
CA ILE A 111 -1.12 1.57 8.74
C ILE A 111 -0.40 1.76 10.09
N ASP A 112 -0.82 2.76 10.87
CA ASP A 112 -0.38 3.00 12.25
C ASP A 112 -0.87 1.93 13.23
N GLU A 113 -1.96 1.22 12.91
CA GLU A 113 -2.39 0.02 13.65
C GLU A 113 -1.48 -1.19 13.36
N CYS A 114 -0.51 -1.07 12.45
CA CYS A 114 0.40 -2.14 12.08
C CYS A 114 1.70 -2.18 12.93
N GLY A 115 1.62 -1.93 14.23
CA GLY A 115 2.71 -2.18 15.18
C GLY A 115 4.13 -1.76 14.75
N ASP A 116 5.15 -2.50 15.19
CA ASP A 116 6.55 -2.16 14.89
C ASP A 116 6.91 -2.28 13.39
N ARG A 117 6.13 -3.05 12.64
CA ARG A 117 6.36 -3.33 11.21
C ARG A 117 5.75 -2.34 10.24
N GLY A 118 4.80 -1.52 10.67
CA GLY A 118 4.38 -0.33 9.91
C GLY A 118 5.59 0.53 9.58
N SER A 119 6.50 0.70 10.53
CA SER A 119 7.78 1.40 10.33
C SER A 119 8.69 0.74 9.29
N GLN A 120 8.66 -0.59 9.15
CA GLN A 120 9.46 -1.31 8.18
C GLN A 120 8.95 -1.12 6.75
N LEU A 121 7.63 -1.18 6.55
CA LEU A 121 7.03 -0.87 5.25
C LEU A 121 7.29 0.60 4.86
N THR A 122 7.13 1.53 5.79
CA THR A 122 7.45 2.94 5.55
C THR A 122 8.93 3.12 5.16
N LYS A 123 9.86 2.42 5.81
CA LYS A 123 11.28 2.43 5.42
C LYS A 123 11.51 1.93 3.99
N GLU A 124 10.91 0.81 3.62
CA GLU A 124 11.06 0.27 2.26
C GLU A 124 10.39 1.14 1.20
N LEU A 125 9.23 1.73 1.49
CA LEU A 125 8.59 2.73 0.63
C LEU A 125 9.47 3.98 0.48
N CYS A 126 10.05 4.47 1.57
CA CYS A 126 10.99 5.61 1.53
C CYS A 126 12.23 5.28 0.72
N LYS A 127 12.75 4.05 0.74
CA LYS A 127 13.87 3.64 -0.14
C LYS A 127 13.43 3.62 -1.59
N LEU A 128 12.27 3.03 -1.89
CA LEU A 128 11.75 2.88 -3.24
C LEU A 128 11.49 4.24 -3.91
N TYR A 129 10.98 5.21 -3.16
CA TYR A 129 10.67 6.56 -3.66
C TYR A 129 11.76 7.60 -3.34
N GLY A 130 12.79 7.26 -2.56
CA GLY A 130 13.78 8.20 -2.01
C GLY A 130 14.89 8.62 -2.97
N ASP A 131 15.11 7.88 -4.06
CA ASP A 131 16.05 8.28 -5.12
C ASP A 131 15.45 9.32 -6.10
N GLY A 132 14.16 9.64 -5.94
CA GLY A 132 13.49 10.77 -6.57
C GLY A 132 13.10 11.79 -5.50
N LYS A 133 13.75 12.95 -5.51
CA LYS A 133 13.49 14.10 -4.62
C LYS A 133 12.03 14.24 -4.15
N HIS A 134 11.88 14.45 -2.84
CA HIS A 134 10.65 14.63 -2.06
C HIS A 134 9.91 13.36 -1.64
N CYS A 135 10.44 12.72 -0.59
CA CYS A 135 9.58 12.24 0.49
C CYS A 135 9.03 13.47 1.25
N THR A 136 8.16 14.24 0.60
CA THR A 136 7.32 15.23 1.27
C THR A 136 6.22 14.46 1.96
N GLU A 137 6.30 14.41 3.27
CA GLU A 137 5.18 14.25 4.17
C GLU A 137 4.15 15.32 3.81
N PHE A 138 3.25 15.00 2.88
CA PHE A 138 2.09 15.84 2.60
C PHE A 138 1.09 15.56 3.71
N GLU A 139 1.23 16.24 4.84
CA GLU A 139 0.14 16.37 5.80
C GLU A 139 -1.02 17.10 5.10
N ALA A 140 -1.90 16.33 4.47
CA ALA A 140 -3.23 16.82 4.14
C ALA A 140 -4.03 16.87 5.44
N GLU A 141 -3.83 17.92 6.22
CA GLU A 141 -4.67 18.22 7.38
C GLU A 141 -6.08 18.53 6.85
N ILE A 142 -6.96 17.53 6.85
CA ILE A 142 -8.39 17.75 6.66
C ILE A 142 -8.91 18.36 7.97
N SER A 143 -8.67 19.65 8.13
CA SER A 143 -9.13 20.42 9.27
C SER A 143 -10.67 20.43 9.25
N PRO A 144 -11.37 19.90 10.28
CA PRO A 144 -12.80 20.01 10.36
C PRO A 144 -13.16 21.48 10.50
N HIS A 145 -13.91 21.99 9.53
CA HIS A 145 -14.49 23.33 9.47
C HIS A 145 -14.80 23.84 10.90
N LYS A 146 -13.99 24.77 11.43
CA LYS A 146 -14.41 25.59 12.57
C LYS A 146 -15.62 26.37 12.10
N SER A 147 -16.79 25.94 12.56
CA SER A 147 -18.02 26.71 12.49
C SER A 147 -17.74 28.05 13.16
N ALA A 148 -17.74 29.11 12.35
CA ALA A 148 -17.75 30.47 12.83
C ALA A 148 -19.02 30.67 13.66
N LEU A 149 -18.92 30.53 14.98
CA LEU A 149 -19.93 31.04 15.88
C LEU A 149 -19.70 32.57 15.98
N ARG A 150 -20.20 33.30 14.99
CA ARG A 150 -20.62 34.68 15.17
C ARG A 150 -21.99 34.64 15.86
N ARG A 151 -22.07 35.19 17.06
CA ARG A 151 -23.25 35.92 17.55
C ARG A 151 -22.83 36.72 18.78
N ASP A 152 -22.78 38.03 18.54
CA ASP A 152 -23.20 39.17 19.37
C ASP A 152 -23.18 39.05 20.90
#